data_AF-A0A9P0NQI9-F1
#
_entry.id   AF-A0A9P0NQI9-F1
#
_cell.length_a   1.000
_cell.length_b   1.000
_cell.length_c   1.000
_cell.angle_alpha   90.00
_cell.angle_beta   90.00
_cell.angle_gamma   90.00
#
_symmetry.space_group_name_H-M   'P 1'
#
loop_
_entity.id
_entity.type
_entity.pdbx_description
1 polymer ?
#
loop_
_entity_poly.entity_id
_entity_poly.type
_entity_poly.pdbx_seq_one_letter_code
_entity_poly.pdbx_strand_id
1 'polypeptide(L)'
;MERHTKKTKKIVEEDDTYTNDKTKPEVNQTKYLLYSIFAITLVVIYSYYTIYKSDFGDKVVKKQPESEPVYAVIIDAGSTGSRVLALAFKKTPSGSLELEDELFVQVKPGLSSFADNPKKGAESIDQLLAKAKNFVPKKYWKNTPLAMRATAGLRLLPTEKADGILNEVIQLFKYNPFYTNENSVAIMDGIDEGLFSWFTVNFLLDRLNGKLTNTVAALDLGGGSIQITFIPTNSKQIIKELPEFITEYSIMNEKVNLYSHSYLGLGLMAARKSVFTVDGDLLNVTSPCVQEAAKGTPYKFAQNTYHVTGAPSKKGPAVDYQLCKSIIEGVVKTIYTDKPKDLLNQKIVAFSYFYDRAIIVIF
;
A
#
# COMPACT_ATOMS: atom_id res chain seq x y z
N MET A 1 -1.86 40.72 0.09
CA MET A 1 -3.33 40.71 0.26
C MET A 1 -3.68 39.34 0.82
N GLU A 2 -4.22 39.32 2.03
CA GLU A 2 -4.19 38.20 2.98
C GLU A 2 -4.85 36.91 2.47
N ARG A 3 -4.14 35.78 2.61
CA ARG A 3 -4.70 34.42 2.43
C ARG A 3 -5.45 34.05 3.69
N HIS A 4 -6.77 34.00 3.61
CA HIS A 4 -7.63 33.40 4.63
C HIS A 4 -7.38 31.89 4.71
N THR A 5 -6.72 31.44 5.77
CA THR A 5 -6.65 30.04 6.21
C THR A 5 -8.00 29.61 6.76
N LYS A 6 -8.76 28.82 5.98
CA LYS A 6 -10.04 28.25 6.42
C LYS A 6 -9.76 26.91 7.12
N LYS A 7 -10.13 26.84 8.40
CA LYS A 7 -9.95 25.68 9.30
C LYS A 7 -10.65 24.42 8.76
N THR A 8 -9.89 23.33 8.66
CA THR A 8 -10.33 21.96 8.38
C THR A 8 -11.33 21.48 9.44
N LYS A 9 -12.48 20.95 9.04
CA LYS A 9 -13.47 20.35 9.94
C LYS A 9 -13.36 18.82 9.86
N LYS A 10 -12.54 18.22 10.73
CA LYS A 10 -12.57 16.76 10.99
C LYS A 10 -13.85 16.43 11.75
N ILE A 11 -14.66 15.53 11.22
CA ILE A 11 -15.76 14.91 11.97
C ILE A 11 -15.34 13.46 12.18
N VAL A 12 -14.91 13.16 13.40
CA VAL A 12 -14.76 11.81 13.92
C VAL A 12 -16.04 11.57 14.73
N GLU A 13 -16.88 10.63 14.31
CA GLU A 13 -17.95 10.11 15.16
C GLU A 13 -17.31 9.09 16.11
N GLU A 14 -17.15 9.49 17.37
CA GLU A 14 -16.81 8.59 18.48
C GLU A 14 -18.10 7.93 19.00
N ASP A 15 -18.02 6.62 19.22
CA ASP A 15 -19.04 5.83 19.91
C ASP A 15 -18.91 6.11 21.41
N ASP A 16 -19.87 6.85 21.96
CA ASP A 16 -19.92 7.28 23.35
C ASP A 16 -20.23 6.11 24.29
N THR A 17 -19.20 5.41 24.76
CA THR A 17 -19.19 4.80 26.10
C THR A 17 -17.76 4.45 26.51
N TYR A 18 -17.04 5.37 27.18
CA TYR A 18 -16.10 5.04 28.27
C TYR A 18 -15.62 6.33 28.95
N THR A 19 -15.88 6.43 30.24
CA THR A 19 -15.65 7.57 31.12
C THR A 19 -14.17 8.01 31.24
N ASN A 20 -13.95 9.32 31.13
CA ASN A 20 -12.86 10.16 31.68
C ASN A 20 -11.61 9.45 32.26
N ASP A 21 -10.52 9.44 31.47
CA ASP A 21 -9.15 9.37 32.00
C ASP A 21 -8.32 10.51 31.41
N LYS A 22 -7.84 11.42 32.26
CA LYS A 22 -7.15 12.68 31.90
C LYS A 22 -5.63 12.51 31.68
N THR A 23 -5.18 11.33 31.23
CA THR A 23 -3.74 11.05 31.05
C THR A 23 -3.35 10.47 29.69
N LYS A 24 -4.07 10.80 28.60
CA LYS A 24 -3.61 10.48 27.24
C LYS A 24 -2.67 11.57 26.69
N PRO A 25 -1.48 11.21 26.15
CA PRO A 25 -0.65 12.15 25.41
C PRO A 25 -1.39 12.62 24.15
N GLU A 26 -1.30 13.92 23.84
CA GLU A 26 -1.87 14.52 22.64
C GLU A 26 -1.47 13.73 21.39
N VAL A 27 -2.46 13.15 20.73
CA VAL A 27 -2.27 12.45 19.45
C VAL A 27 -1.86 13.49 18.42
N ASN A 28 -0.57 13.48 18.05
CA ASN A 28 0.01 14.43 17.11
C ASN A 28 -0.51 14.16 15.68
N GLN A 29 -1.62 14.82 15.34
CA GLN A 29 -2.36 14.68 14.08
C GLN A 29 -1.51 14.94 12.82
N THR A 30 -0.38 15.64 12.98
CA THR A 30 0.55 16.03 11.90
C THR A 30 1.31 14.85 11.31
N LYS A 31 1.50 13.75 12.07
CA LYS A 31 2.24 12.57 11.59
C LYS A 31 1.42 11.74 10.61
N TYR A 32 0.15 11.47 10.92
CA TYR A 32 -0.77 10.74 10.03
C TYR A 32 -1.04 11.48 8.71
N LEU A 33 -0.94 12.81 8.72
CA LEU A 33 -1.10 13.66 7.54
C LEU A 33 0.01 13.43 6.50
N LEU A 34 1.24 13.18 6.92
CA LEU A 34 2.37 13.00 5.98
C LEU A 34 2.39 11.60 5.33
N TYR A 35 1.98 10.57 6.07
CA TYR A 35 1.82 9.22 5.51
C TYR A 35 0.62 9.10 4.58
N SER A 36 -0.47 9.79 4.90
CA SER A 36 -1.62 9.88 4.01
C SER A 36 -1.20 10.61 2.74
N ILE A 37 -0.57 11.79 2.80
CA ILE A 37 -0.08 12.52 1.61
C ILE A 37 0.81 11.66 0.70
N PHE A 38 1.72 10.85 1.26
CA PHE A 38 2.62 10.00 0.48
C PHE A 38 1.91 8.81 -0.21
N ALA A 39 1.05 8.08 0.51
CA ALA A 39 0.21 7.02 -0.07
C ALA A 39 -0.85 7.56 -1.05
N ILE A 40 -1.26 8.80 -0.84
CA ILE A 40 -2.24 9.50 -1.66
C ILE A 40 -1.63 9.90 -3.00
N THR A 41 -0.49 10.58 -2.99
CA THR A 41 0.22 10.93 -4.22
C THR A 41 0.69 9.70 -5.00
N LEU A 42 1.04 8.60 -4.32
CA LEU A 42 1.37 7.29 -4.91
C LEU A 42 0.27 6.79 -5.84
N VAL A 43 -0.95 6.93 -5.36
CA VAL A 43 -2.13 6.45 -6.03
C VAL A 43 -2.69 7.49 -7.01
N VAL A 44 -2.55 8.80 -6.76
CA VAL A 44 -2.84 9.91 -7.69
C VAL A 44 -2.04 9.77 -8.97
N ILE A 45 -0.76 9.43 -8.85
CA ILE A 45 0.17 9.36 -9.98
C ILE A 45 0.03 8.01 -10.69
N TYR A 46 -0.20 6.93 -9.93
CA TYR A 46 -0.60 5.64 -10.49
C TYR A 46 -1.89 5.75 -11.29
N SER A 47 -2.92 6.41 -10.75
CA SER A 47 -4.16 6.70 -11.48
C SER A 47 -3.89 7.68 -12.62
N TYR A 48 -3.06 8.71 -12.47
CA TYR A 48 -2.68 9.56 -13.59
C TYR A 48 -2.00 8.78 -14.74
N TYR A 49 -1.18 7.77 -14.47
CA TYR A 49 -0.55 6.99 -15.53
C TYR A 49 -1.44 5.84 -16.05
N THR A 50 -2.11 5.08 -15.17
CA THR A 50 -2.91 3.92 -15.56
C THR A 50 -4.34 4.25 -15.93
N ILE A 51 -4.93 5.29 -15.34
CA ILE A 51 -6.25 5.81 -15.72
C ILE A 51 -6.07 6.83 -16.83
N TYR A 52 -5.18 7.82 -16.69
CA TYR A 52 -5.13 8.97 -17.60
C TYR A 52 -4.30 8.77 -18.88
N LYS A 53 -3.21 7.98 -18.85
CA LYS A 53 -2.41 7.65 -20.05
C LYS A 53 -2.88 6.37 -20.75
N SER A 54 -3.74 5.57 -20.11
CA SER A 54 -4.57 4.60 -20.83
C SER A 54 -5.82 5.30 -21.36
N ASP A 55 -6.52 4.68 -22.31
CA ASP A 55 -7.70 5.20 -23.01
C ASP A 55 -8.91 5.53 -22.07
N PHE A 56 -8.76 5.34 -20.75
CA PHE A 56 -9.79 5.40 -19.69
C PHE A 56 -10.02 6.82 -19.13
N GLY A 57 -8.98 7.60 -18.85
CA GLY A 57 -9.04 8.94 -18.24
C GLY A 57 -8.95 10.05 -19.27
N ASP A 58 -8.26 9.82 -20.38
CA ASP A 58 -8.09 10.80 -21.45
C ASP A 58 -9.45 11.25 -22.05
N LYS A 59 -10.44 10.35 -22.12
CA LYS A 59 -11.82 10.64 -22.57
C LYS A 59 -12.66 11.43 -21.57
N VAL A 60 -12.47 11.20 -20.27
CA VAL A 60 -13.23 11.89 -19.20
C VAL A 60 -12.77 13.33 -19.07
N VAL A 61 -11.47 13.55 -19.26
CA VAL A 61 -10.80 14.80 -18.89
C VAL A 61 -10.78 15.78 -20.03
N LYS A 62 -10.62 15.27 -21.26
CA LYS A 62 -10.80 16.08 -22.46
C LYS A 62 -12.24 16.59 -22.61
N LYS A 63 -13.22 15.90 -22.01
CA LYS A 63 -14.64 16.30 -22.04
C LYS A 63 -15.07 17.27 -20.93
N GLN A 64 -14.31 17.38 -19.84
CA GLN A 64 -14.63 18.28 -18.72
C GLN A 64 -14.18 19.74 -19.04
N PRO A 65 -15.06 20.75 -18.86
CA PRO A 65 -14.70 22.16 -19.01
C PRO A 65 -13.57 22.57 -18.06
N GLU A 66 -12.73 23.54 -18.45
CA GLU A 66 -11.64 24.05 -17.61
C GLU A 66 -12.11 24.68 -16.29
N SER A 67 -13.34 25.18 -16.25
CA SER A 67 -13.94 25.78 -15.04
C SER A 67 -14.45 24.75 -14.04
N GLU A 68 -14.48 23.47 -14.38
CA GLU A 68 -15.06 22.41 -13.55
C GLU A 68 -13.95 21.49 -12.98
N PRO A 69 -14.06 21.06 -11.71
CA PRO A 69 -13.12 20.13 -11.11
C PRO A 69 -13.21 18.74 -11.73
N VAL A 70 -12.07 18.05 -11.75
CA VAL A 70 -11.94 16.64 -12.14
C VAL A 70 -11.75 15.79 -10.89
N TYR A 71 -12.45 14.67 -10.80
CA TYR A 71 -12.35 13.77 -9.64
C TYR A 71 -11.80 12.41 -10.04
N ALA A 72 -11.19 11.70 -9.08
CA ALA A 72 -10.84 10.29 -9.22
C ALA A 72 -11.01 9.59 -7.87
N VAL A 73 -11.42 8.32 -7.88
CA VAL A 73 -11.53 7.48 -6.69
C VAL A 73 -10.70 6.22 -6.88
N ILE A 74 -9.81 5.94 -5.95
CA ILE A 74 -8.98 4.75 -5.97
C ILE A 74 -9.06 4.03 -4.63
N ILE A 75 -9.11 2.70 -4.67
CA ILE A 75 -9.10 1.84 -3.51
C ILE A 75 -7.84 0.97 -3.52
N ASP A 76 -6.99 1.13 -2.50
CA ASP A 76 -5.90 0.21 -2.19
C ASP A 76 -6.41 -0.88 -1.26
N ALA A 77 -6.55 -2.09 -1.77
CA ALA A 77 -6.94 -3.27 -0.99
C ALA A 77 -5.72 -4.03 -0.48
N GLY A 78 -5.11 -3.47 0.56
CA GLY A 78 -3.93 -4.01 1.22
C GLY A 78 -4.19 -5.24 2.09
N SER A 79 -3.11 -5.97 2.41
CA SER A 79 -3.14 -7.18 3.25
C SER A 79 -3.64 -6.97 4.69
N THR A 80 -3.51 -5.75 5.24
CA THR A 80 -3.87 -5.44 6.64
C THR A 80 -5.07 -4.51 6.78
N GLY A 81 -5.58 -4.00 5.66
CA GLY A 81 -6.69 -3.07 5.59
C GLY A 81 -6.83 -2.51 4.17
N SER A 82 -8.01 -1.99 3.87
CA SER A 82 -8.30 -1.33 2.60
C SER A 82 -8.43 0.17 2.82
N ARG A 83 -7.97 0.98 1.86
CA ARG A 83 -8.09 2.45 1.90
C ARG A 83 -8.79 2.96 0.65
N VAL A 84 -9.61 3.98 0.81
CA VAL A 84 -10.07 4.80 -0.31
C VAL A 84 -9.35 6.13 -0.31
N LEU A 85 -9.03 6.53 -1.52
CA LEU A 85 -8.55 7.83 -1.86
C LEU A 85 -9.50 8.45 -2.88
N ALA A 86 -10.18 9.53 -2.50
CA ALA A 86 -10.91 10.37 -3.45
C ALA A 86 -10.16 11.68 -3.64
N LEU A 87 -10.00 12.11 -4.89
CA LEU A 87 -9.16 13.24 -5.27
C LEU A 87 -9.99 14.24 -6.06
N ALA A 88 -9.75 15.52 -5.83
CA ALA A 88 -10.29 16.61 -6.62
C ALA A 88 -9.14 17.41 -7.22
N PHE A 89 -9.20 17.63 -8.52
CA PHE A 89 -8.21 18.39 -9.28
C PHE A 89 -8.85 19.60 -9.93
N LYS A 90 -8.11 20.70 -9.94
CA LYS A 90 -8.39 21.85 -10.77
C LYS A 90 -7.57 21.76 -12.06
N LYS A 91 -8.21 22.03 -13.20
CA LYS A 91 -7.51 22.16 -14.48
C LYS A 91 -6.90 23.55 -14.61
N THR A 92 -5.62 23.61 -14.96
CA THR A 92 -4.92 24.86 -15.23
C THR A 92 -5.15 25.30 -16.68
N PRO A 93 -4.92 26.58 -17.02
CA PRO A 93 -5.00 27.06 -18.40
C PRO A 93 -4.01 26.37 -19.35
N SER A 94 -2.92 25.79 -18.83
CA SER A 94 -1.97 25.00 -19.62
C SER A 94 -2.46 23.56 -19.86
N GLY A 95 -3.61 23.19 -19.32
CA GLY A 95 -4.19 21.86 -19.40
C GLY A 95 -3.64 20.86 -18.37
N SER A 96 -2.75 21.29 -17.46
CA SER A 96 -2.27 20.46 -16.36
C SER A 96 -3.32 20.35 -15.25
N LEU A 97 -3.14 19.40 -14.35
CA LEU A 97 -3.99 19.21 -13.19
C LEU A 97 -3.24 19.60 -11.93
N GLU A 98 -3.90 20.34 -11.06
CA GLU A 98 -3.42 20.66 -9.73
C GLU A 98 -4.36 20.02 -8.71
N LEU A 99 -3.81 19.28 -7.75
CA LEU A 99 -4.59 18.70 -6.66
C LEU A 99 -5.18 19.82 -5.80
N GLU A 100 -6.50 19.86 -5.69
CA GLU A 100 -7.25 20.88 -4.95
C GLU A 100 -7.72 20.36 -3.59
N ASP A 101 -8.20 19.11 -3.53
CA ASP A 101 -8.70 18.48 -2.30
C ASP A 101 -8.53 16.96 -2.35
N GLU A 102 -8.51 16.33 -1.18
CA GLU A 102 -8.36 14.88 -1.02
C GLU A 102 -9.17 14.33 0.16
N LEU A 103 -9.64 13.09 0.00
CA LEU A 103 -10.20 12.27 1.07
C LEU A 103 -9.39 10.98 1.19
N PHE A 104 -8.92 10.68 2.41
CA PHE A 104 -8.31 9.40 2.74
C PHE A 104 -9.02 8.75 3.92
N VAL A 105 -9.54 7.54 3.70
CA VAL A 105 -10.21 6.75 4.74
C VAL A 105 -9.74 5.30 4.66
N GLN A 106 -9.52 4.68 5.81
CA GLN A 106 -9.10 3.28 5.92
C GLN A 106 -10.12 2.47 6.72
N VAL A 107 -10.32 1.22 6.29
CA VAL A 107 -11.00 0.17 7.05
C VAL A 107 -10.06 -1.01 7.33
N LYS A 108 -10.36 -1.77 8.38
CA LYS A 108 -9.67 -3.01 8.76
C LYS A 108 -10.71 -4.09 9.11
N PRO A 109 -10.42 -5.39 8.91
CA PRO A 109 -9.20 -5.96 8.35
C PRO A 109 -9.09 -5.78 6.82
N GLY A 110 -8.01 -6.28 6.21
CA GLY A 110 -7.85 -6.28 4.76
C GLY A 110 -8.75 -7.31 4.06
N LEU A 111 -8.91 -7.19 2.74
CA LEU A 111 -9.80 -8.06 1.97
C LEU A 111 -9.49 -9.56 2.13
N SER A 112 -8.21 -9.92 2.30
CA SER A 112 -7.82 -11.34 2.43
C SER A 112 -8.35 -12.03 3.68
N SER A 113 -8.78 -11.27 4.70
CA SER A 113 -9.44 -11.83 5.88
C SER A 113 -10.88 -12.26 5.62
N PHE A 114 -11.45 -11.92 4.46
CA PHE A 114 -12.81 -12.28 4.05
C PHE A 114 -12.86 -13.38 2.99
N ALA A 115 -11.80 -14.16 2.84
CA ALA A 115 -11.70 -15.18 1.79
C ALA A 115 -12.80 -16.26 1.85
N ASP A 116 -13.31 -16.58 3.05
CA ASP A 116 -14.45 -17.51 3.24
C ASP A 116 -15.82 -16.80 3.23
N ASN A 117 -15.82 -15.47 3.20
CA ASN A 117 -17.05 -14.68 3.11
C ASN A 117 -16.84 -13.47 2.18
N PRO A 118 -16.72 -13.70 0.86
CA PRO A 118 -16.50 -12.65 -0.14
C PRO A 118 -17.45 -11.46 -0.05
N LYS A 119 -18.73 -11.70 0.27
CA LYS A 119 -19.76 -10.65 0.43
C LYS A 119 -19.41 -9.65 1.53
N LYS A 120 -18.97 -10.13 2.70
CA LYS A 120 -18.48 -9.24 3.77
C LYS A 120 -17.25 -8.44 3.35
N GLY A 121 -16.40 -9.03 2.50
CA GLY A 121 -15.29 -8.32 1.86
C GLY A 121 -15.80 -7.14 1.03
N ALA A 122 -16.78 -7.36 0.15
CA ALA A 122 -17.39 -6.29 -0.65
C ALA A 122 -18.11 -5.24 0.21
N GLU A 123 -18.84 -5.64 1.26
CA GLU A 123 -19.46 -4.71 2.22
C GLU A 123 -18.43 -3.76 2.86
N SER A 124 -17.23 -4.26 3.19
CA SER A 124 -16.14 -3.43 3.71
C SER A 124 -15.65 -2.37 2.70
N ILE A 125 -15.70 -2.69 1.41
CA ILE A 125 -15.38 -1.76 0.31
C ILE A 125 -16.51 -0.76 0.09
N ASP A 126 -17.78 -1.18 0.25
CA ASP A 126 -18.92 -0.26 0.11
C ASP A 126 -18.92 0.83 1.20
N GLN A 127 -18.46 0.52 2.42
CA GLN A 127 -18.25 1.53 3.45
C GLN A 127 -17.29 2.64 3.00
N LEU A 128 -16.22 2.26 2.31
CA LEU A 128 -15.26 3.21 1.73
C LEU A 128 -15.90 4.01 0.58
N LEU A 129 -16.63 3.34 -0.32
CA LEU A 129 -17.35 3.99 -1.42
C LEU A 129 -18.40 4.99 -0.92
N ALA A 130 -19.05 4.72 0.21
CA ALA A 130 -19.98 5.66 0.84
C ALA A 130 -19.28 6.96 1.25
N LYS A 131 -18.06 6.88 1.80
CA LYS A 131 -17.27 8.08 2.13
C LYS A 131 -16.84 8.83 0.87
N ALA A 132 -16.42 8.13 -0.18
CA ALA A 132 -16.10 8.76 -1.47
C ALA A 132 -17.30 9.45 -2.12
N LYS A 133 -18.50 8.85 -2.06
CA LYS A 133 -19.75 9.47 -2.55
C LYS A 133 -20.12 10.76 -1.81
N ASN A 134 -19.76 10.88 -0.53
CA ASN A 134 -19.96 12.11 0.24
C ASN A 134 -18.95 13.21 -0.14
N PHE A 135 -17.75 12.84 -0.56
CA PHE A 135 -16.71 13.78 -1.01
C PHE A 135 -16.96 14.28 -2.43
N VAL A 136 -17.29 13.39 -3.38
CA VAL A 136 -17.53 13.76 -4.77
C VAL A 136 -18.96 14.27 -4.95
N PRO A 137 -19.21 15.50 -5.45
CA PRO A 137 -20.56 15.97 -5.70
C PRO A 137 -21.31 15.10 -6.72
N LYS A 138 -22.61 14.86 -6.47
CA LYS A 138 -23.45 13.94 -7.27
C LYS A 138 -23.42 14.19 -8.78
N LYS A 139 -23.28 15.45 -9.21
CA LYS A 139 -23.19 15.82 -10.63
C LYS A 139 -21.97 15.24 -11.35
N TYR A 140 -20.91 14.89 -10.63
CA TYR A 140 -19.67 14.36 -11.20
C TYR A 140 -19.52 12.84 -11.11
N TRP A 141 -20.42 12.13 -10.41
CA TRP A 141 -20.27 10.69 -10.16
C TRP A 141 -20.04 9.90 -11.46
N LYS A 142 -20.90 10.11 -12.47
CA LYS A 142 -20.81 9.40 -13.76
C LYS A 142 -19.52 9.65 -14.54
N ASN A 143 -18.78 10.71 -14.21
CA ASN A 143 -17.52 11.09 -14.85
C ASN A 143 -16.32 10.86 -13.91
N THR A 144 -16.52 10.29 -12.74
CA THR A 144 -15.43 10.06 -11.77
C THR A 144 -14.95 8.63 -11.93
N PRO A 145 -13.76 8.37 -12.47
CA PRO A 145 -13.22 7.02 -12.55
C PRO A 145 -13.03 6.42 -11.16
N LEU A 146 -13.46 5.17 -11.01
CA LEU A 146 -13.27 4.34 -9.85
C LEU A 146 -12.40 3.14 -10.20
N ALA A 147 -11.33 2.93 -9.43
CA ALA A 147 -10.48 1.75 -9.53
C ALA A 147 -10.15 1.16 -8.15
N MET A 148 -10.01 -0.15 -8.06
CA MET A 148 -9.45 -0.87 -6.93
C MET A 148 -8.26 -1.71 -7.39
N ARG A 149 -7.20 -1.72 -6.59
CA ARG A 149 -6.08 -2.63 -6.74
C ARG A 149 -5.84 -3.38 -5.44
N ALA A 150 -5.91 -4.71 -5.51
CA ALA A 150 -5.53 -5.56 -4.40
C ALA A 150 -4.06 -5.96 -4.50
N THR A 151 -3.36 -6.03 -3.37
CA THR A 151 -1.91 -6.30 -3.34
C THR A 151 -1.61 -7.71 -2.83
N ALA A 152 -0.45 -7.92 -2.21
CA ALA A 152 0.04 -9.21 -1.72
C ALA A 152 -0.97 -10.00 -0.87
N GLY A 153 -1.88 -9.32 -0.17
CA GLY A 153 -2.90 -9.98 0.65
C GLY A 153 -3.74 -10.98 -0.14
N LEU A 154 -4.21 -10.59 -1.33
CA LEU A 154 -5.00 -11.46 -2.20
C LEU A 154 -4.10 -12.40 -3.01
N ARG A 155 -2.89 -11.97 -3.39
CA ARG A 155 -1.90 -12.83 -4.08
C ARG A 155 -1.52 -14.08 -3.27
N LEU A 156 -1.60 -14.00 -1.94
CA LEU A 156 -1.30 -15.10 -1.02
C LEU A 156 -2.47 -16.07 -0.79
N LEU A 157 -3.66 -15.78 -1.31
CA LEU A 157 -4.81 -16.68 -1.19
C LEU A 157 -4.83 -17.73 -2.32
N PRO A 158 -5.51 -18.86 -2.11
CA PRO A 158 -5.89 -19.73 -3.22
C PRO A 158 -6.68 -18.95 -4.27
N THR A 159 -6.41 -19.19 -5.55
CA THR A 159 -6.99 -18.45 -6.69
C THR A 159 -8.52 -18.36 -6.60
N GLU A 160 -9.20 -19.47 -6.33
CA GLU A 160 -10.66 -19.52 -6.18
C GLU A 160 -11.19 -18.54 -5.12
N LYS A 161 -10.50 -18.43 -3.97
CA LYS A 161 -10.91 -17.52 -2.89
C LYS A 161 -10.65 -16.06 -3.26
N ALA A 162 -9.53 -15.78 -3.92
CA ALA A 162 -9.22 -14.44 -4.40
C ALA A 162 -10.25 -13.99 -5.45
N ASP A 163 -10.56 -14.84 -6.42
CA ASP A 163 -11.54 -14.58 -7.47
C ASP A 163 -12.94 -14.39 -6.90
N GLY A 164 -13.33 -15.19 -5.90
CA GLY A 164 -14.59 -15.02 -5.17
C GLY A 164 -14.74 -13.61 -4.59
N ILE A 165 -13.71 -13.09 -3.92
CA ILE A 165 -13.70 -11.71 -3.40
C ILE A 165 -13.77 -10.69 -4.53
N LEU A 166 -12.93 -10.82 -5.56
CA LEU A 166 -12.90 -9.87 -6.67
C LEU A 166 -14.25 -9.78 -7.38
N ASN A 167 -14.91 -10.92 -7.59
CA ASN A 167 -16.22 -10.99 -8.25
C ASN A 167 -17.30 -10.21 -7.48
N GLU A 168 -17.35 -10.34 -6.15
CA GLU A 168 -18.29 -9.57 -5.33
C GLU A 168 -17.99 -8.06 -5.40
N VAL A 169 -16.71 -7.66 -5.43
CA VAL A 169 -16.35 -6.24 -5.58
C VAL A 169 -16.64 -5.72 -7.00
N ILE A 170 -16.47 -6.54 -8.04
CA ILE A 170 -16.85 -6.20 -9.42
C ILE A 170 -18.36 -5.96 -9.50
N GLN A 171 -19.18 -6.81 -8.86
CA GLN A 171 -20.63 -6.58 -8.80
C GLN A 171 -20.96 -5.29 -8.06
N LEU A 172 -20.33 -5.03 -6.91
CA LEU A 172 -20.48 -3.78 -6.17
C LEU A 172 -20.15 -2.55 -7.05
N PHE A 173 -19.07 -2.61 -7.82
CA PHE A 173 -18.64 -1.54 -8.71
C PHE A 173 -19.64 -1.31 -9.86
N LYS A 174 -20.19 -2.39 -10.43
CA LYS A 174 -21.19 -2.32 -11.50
C LYS A 174 -22.47 -1.57 -11.10
N TYR A 175 -22.88 -1.65 -9.84
CA TYR A 175 -24.06 -0.94 -9.32
C TYR A 175 -23.71 0.42 -8.68
N ASN A 176 -22.43 0.77 -8.63
CA ASN A 176 -21.98 2.07 -8.12
C ASN A 176 -22.14 3.16 -9.20
N PRO A 177 -22.48 4.41 -8.84
CA PRO A 177 -22.65 5.49 -9.80
C PRO A 177 -21.35 6.06 -10.37
N PHE A 178 -20.18 5.69 -9.84
CA PHE A 178 -18.89 6.06 -10.39
C PHE A 178 -18.59 5.36 -11.72
N TYR A 179 -17.71 5.95 -12.52
CA TYR A 179 -17.34 5.40 -13.81
C TYR A 179 -16.37 4.22 -13.64
N THR A 180 -16.74 3.07 -14.19
CA THR A 180 -15.94 1.83 -14.11
C THR A 180 -15.90 1.11 -15.46
N ASN A 181 -14.86 0.31 -15.68
CA ASN A 181 -14.74 -0.62 -16.80
C ASN A 181 -14.26 -2.01 -16.32
N GLU A 182 -13.99 -2.93 -17.24
CA GLU A 182 -13.48 -4.27 -16.96
C GLU A 182 -12.15 -4.29 -16.18
N ASN A 183 -11.36 -3.21 -16.26
CA ASN A 183 -10.06 -3.08 -15.58
C ASN A 183 -10.16 -2.30 -14.26
N SER A 184 -11.36 -1.90 -13.82
CA SER A 184 -11.54 -1.15 -12.58
C SER A 184 -11.19 -1.95 -11.35
N VAL A 185 -11.31 -3.28 -11.35
CA VAL A 185 -10.97 -4.14 -10.21
C VAL A 185 -9.94 -5.17 -10.67
N ALA A 186 -8.77 -5.16 -10.05
CA ALA A 186 -7.72 -6.12 -10.38
C ALA A 186 -6.79 -6.38 -9.19
N ILE A 187 -6.09 -7.51 -9.21
CA ILE A 187 -4.92 -7.73 -8.37
C ILE A 187 -3.73 -7.09 -9.07
N MET A 188 -2.99 -6.24 -8.35
CA MET A 188 -1.77 -5.62 -8.87
C MET A 188 -0.62 -6.63 -8.79
N ASP A 189 0.13 -6.73 -9.89
CA ASP A 189 1.38 -7.48 -9.88
C ASP A 189 2.40 -6.83 -8.92
N GLY A 190 3.28 -7.63 -8.33
CA GLY A 190 4.26 -7.12 -7.40
C GLY A 190 5.30 -6.18 -8.01
N ILE A 191 5.68 -6.43 -9.28
CA ILE A 191 6.61 -5.60 -10.06
C ILE A 191 5.98 -4.25 -10.34
N ASP A 192 4.69 -4.24 -10.72
CA ASP A 192 3.88 -3.04 -10.90
C ASP A 192 3.80 -2.23 -9.60
N GLU A 193 3.50 -2.87 -8.46
CA GLU A 193 3.47 -2.23 -7.14
C GLU A 193 4.81 -1.53 -6.80
N GLY A 194 5.93 -2.17 -7.14
CA GLY A 194 7.27 -1.58 -7.01
C GLY A 194 7.53 -0.41 -7.97
N LEU A 195 7.08 -0.52 -9.22
CA LEU A 195 7.20 0.56 -10.21
C LEU A 195 6.48 1.83 -9.75
N PHE A 196 5.24 1.71 -9.29
CA PHE A 196 4.46 2.88 -8.84
C PHE A 196 5.01 3.51 -7.57
N SER A 197 5.52 2.66 -6.67
CA SER A 197 6.30 3.06 -5.52
C SER A 197 7.50 3.93 -5.90
N TRP A 198 8.32 3.43 -6.83
CA TRP A 198 9.51 4.13 -7.30
C TRP A 198 9.18 5.43 -8.02
N PHE A 199 8.19 5.40 -8.92
CA PHE A 199 7.81 6.58 -9.69
C PHE A 199 7.41 7.70 -8.72
N THR A 200 6.64 7.38 -7.69
CA THR A 200 6.12 8.40 -6.79
C THR A 200 7.18 8.98 -5.87
N VAL A 201 8.03 8.14 -5.29
CA VAL A 201 9.18 8.62 -4.53
C VAL A 201 9.95 9.65 -5.35
N ASN A 202 10.23 9.33 -6.61
CA ASN A 202 11.02 10.19 -7.47
C ASN A 202 10.25 11.41 -7.98
N PHE A 203 8.93 11.31 -8.18
CA PHE A 203 8.08 12.44 -8.49
C PHE A 203 8.07 13.46 -7.34
N LEU A 204 7.82 13.00 -6.10
CA LEU A 204 7.74 13.86 -4.92
C LEU A 204 9.06 14.54 -4.57
N LEU A 205 10.18 13.88 -4.89
CA LEU A 205 11.51 14.45 -4.73
C LEU A 205 11.93 15.33 -5.91
N ASP A 206 11.05 15.58 -6.89
CA ASP A 206 11.31 16.32 -8.12
C ASP A 206 12.52 15.78 -8.92
N ARG A 207 12.68 14.45 -8.91
CA ARG A 207 13.80 13.73 -9.54
C ARG A 207 13.50 13.22 -10.94
N LEU A 208 12.24 13.33 -11.39
CA LEU A 208 11.82 12.91 -12.73
C LEU A 208 11.98 14.02 -13.79
N ASN A 209 12.14 15.28 -13.37
CA ASN A 209 12.29 16.43 -14.27
C ASN A 209 13.75 16.70 -14.69
N GLY A 210 14.66 15.79 -14.35
CA GLY A 210 16.09 15.88 -14.70
C GLY A 210 16.63 14.56 -15.22
N LYS A 211 17.95 14.36 -15.12
CA LYS A 211 18.57 13.08 -15.51
C LYS A 211 18.00 11.95 -14.64
N LEU A 212 17.36 10.96 -15.26
CA LEU A 212 16.76 9.82 -14.55
C LEU A 212 17.79 8.99 -13.76
N THR A 213 19.09 9.12 -14.06
CA THR A 213 20.18 8.54 -13.25
C THR A 213 20.29 9.13 -11.84
N ASN A 214 19.66 10.27 -11.55
CA ASN A 214 19.67 10.92 -10.23
C ASN A 214 18.47 10.53 -9.35
N THR A 215 17.67 9.59 -9.83
CA THR A 215 16.57 9.00 -9.07
C THR A 215 17.10 8.20 -7.87
N VAL A 216 16.21 7.90 -6.94
CA VAL A 216 16.51 7.10 -5.75
C VAL A 216 15.82 5.74 -5.85
N ALA A 217 16.37 4.75 -5.16
CA ALA A 217 15.74 3.46 -4.97
C ALA A 217 14.55 3.57 -3.99
N ALA A 218 13.48 2.84 -4.29
CA ALA A 218 12.29 2.74 -3.46
C ALA A 218 12.19 1.35 -2.83
N LEU A 219 12.09 1.33 -1.50
CA LEU A 219 11.89 0.13 -0.69
C LEU A 219 10.55 0.22 0.04
N ASP A 220 9.57 -0.57 -0.40
CA ASP A 220 8.25 -0.63 0.20
C ASP A 220 8.11 -1.90 1.06
N LEU A 221 8.04 -1.76 2.39
CA LEU A 221 7.71 -2.89 3.26
C LEU A 221 6.22 -2.92 3.53
N GLY A 222 5.50 -3.70 2.73
CA GLY A 222 4.08 -3.99 2.92
C GLY A 222 3.83 -5.05 3.99
N GLY A 223 2.54 -5.40 4.17
CA GLY A 223 2.15 -6.46 5.12
C GLY A 223 2.40 -7.88 4.59
N GLY A 224 2.25 -8.09 3.28
CA GLY A 224 2.38 -9.39 2.63
C GLY A 224 3.65 -9.58 1.80
N SER A 225 4.22 -8.50 1.27
CA SER A 225 5.45 -8.50 0.47
C SER A 225 6.33 -7.30 0.83
N ILE A 226 7.57 -7.33 0.35
CA ILE A 226 8.45 -6.18 0.23
C ILE A 226 8.80 -5.97 -1.24
N GLN A 227 8.84 -4.72 -1.68
CA GLN A 227 9.21 -4.34 -3.05
C GLN A 227 10.52 -3.55 -3.03
N ILE A 228 11.39 -3.85 -3.99
CA ILE A 228 12.65 -3.13 -4.23
C ILE A 228 12.67 -2.71 -5.70
N THR A 229 12.75 -1.41 -5.95
CA THR A 229 12.72 -0.88 -7.32
C THR A 229 13.71 0.28 -7.47
N PHE A 230 14.53 0.26 -8.54
CA PHE A 230 15.50 1.32 -8.84
C PHE A 230 15.99 1.27 -10.29
N ILE A 231 16.59 2.37 -10.77
CA ILE A 231 17.33 2.38 -12.04
C ILE A 231 18.78 1.95 -11.77
N PRO A 232 19.26 0.84 -12.34
CA PRO A 232 20.63 0.37 -12.10
C PRO A 232 21.67 1.28 -12.74
N THR A 233 22.75 1.56 -12.02
CA THR A 233 23.90 2.36 -12.47
C THR A 233 24.64 1.68 -13.63
N ASN A 234 24.67 0.34 -13.63
CA ASN A 234 25.26 -0.47 -14.69
C ASN A 234 24.21 -1.44 -15.27
N SER A 235 23.30 -0.91 -16.09
CA SER A 235 22.21 -1.70 -16.68
C SER A 235 22.73 -2.90 -17.49
N LYS A 236 23.89 -2.80 -18.15
CA LYS A 236 24.45 -3.92 -18.95
C LYS A 236 24.86 -5.12 -18.10
N GLN A 237 25.36 -4.87 -16.88
CA GLN A 237 25.77 -5.94 -15.99
C GLN A 237 24.55 -6.62 -15.36
N ILE A 238 23.64 -5.84 -14.80
CA ILE A 238 22.47 -6.40 -14.12
C ILE A 238 21.51 -7.11 -15.08
N ILE A 239 21.39 -6.66 -16.33
CA ILE A 239 20.63 -7.38 -17.37
C ILE A 239 21.23 -8.77 -17.63
N LYS A 240 22.56 -8.94 -17.49
CA LYS A 240 23.20 -10.25 -17.63
C LYS A 240 23.03 -11.13 -16.39
N GLU A 241 23.06 -10.52 -15.21
CA GLU A 241 23.00 -11.25 -13.93
C GLU A 241 21.56 -11.63 -13.54
N LEU A 242 20.59 -10.76 -13.83
CA LEU A 242 19.21 -10.81 -13.35
C LEU A 242 18.21 -10.27 -14.40
N PRO A 243 18.18 -10.81 -15.64
CA PRO A 243 17.33 -10.30 -16.72
C PRO A 243 15.84 -10.31 -16.38
N GLU A 244 15.38 -11.27 -15.58
CA GLU A 244 13.97 -11.45 -15.20
C GLU A 244 13.42 -10.33 -14.32
N PHE A 245 14.29 -9.57 -13.66
CA PHE A 245 13.90 -8.45 -12.78
C PHE A 245 14.09 -7.08 -13.45
N ILE A 246 14.50 -7.05 -14.72
CA ILE A 246 14.71 -5.81 -15.47
C ILE A 246 13.60 -5.63 -16.50
N THR A 247 12.96 -4.45 -16.49
CA THR A 247 11.98 -4.07 -17.51
C THR A 247 12.30 -2.68 -18.06
N GLU A 248 12.25 -2.54 -19.39
CA GLU A 248 12.39 -1.25 -20.06
C GLU A 248 11.05 -0.49 -20.02
N TYR A 249 11.07 0.71 -19.44
CA TYR A 249 9.93 1.61 -19.41
C TYR A 249 10.23 2.91 -20.16
N SER A 250 9.19 3.51 -20.74
CA SER A 250 9.26 4.88 -21.26
C SER A 250 8.75 5.86 -20.20
N ILE A 251 9.68 6.50 -19.50
CA ILE A 251 9.43 7.44 -18.41
C ILE A 251 9.88 8.82 -18.88
N MET A 252 8.99 9.83 -18.84
CA MET A 252 9.27 11.19 -19.31
C MET A 252 9.86 11.25 -20.74
N ASN A 253 9.40 10.35 -21.63
CA ASN A 253 9.91 10.16 -23.00
C ASN A 253 11.34 9.63 -23.11
N GLU A 254 11.97 9.23 -22.00
CA GLU A 254 13.24 8.51 -21.97
C GLU A 254 13.00 7.01 -21.75
N LYS A 255 13.77 6.17 -22.45
CA LYS A 255 13.78 4.72 -22.22
C LYS A 255 14.74 4.41 -21.08
N VAL A 256 14.25 3.74 -20.05
CA VAL A 256 15.04 3.36 -18.87
C VAL A 256 14.81 1.91 -18.50
N ASN A 257 15.88 1.23 -18.13
CA ASN A 257 15.82 -0.10 -17.55
C ASN A 257 15.64 0.04 -16.03
N LEU A 258 14.50 -0.39 -15.51
CA LEU A 258 14.28 -0.47 -14.07
C LEU A 258 14.47 -1.90 -13.61
N TYR A 259 15.22 -2.05 -12.51
CA TYR A 259 15.12 -3.23 -11.68
C TYR A 259 13.90 -3.11 -10.79
N SER A 260 13.09 -4.16 -10.71
CA SER A 260 11.97 -4.25 -9.78
C SER A 260 11.74 -5.70 -9.37
N HIS A 261 11.66 -5.95 -8.07
CA HIS A 261 11.34 -7.26 -7.52
C HIS A 261 10.41 -7.13 -6.32
N SER A 262 9.36 -7.95 -6.29
CA SER A 262 8.44 -8.13 -5.17
C SER A 262 8.66 -9.47 -4.47
N TYR A 263 9.18 -9.43 -3.25
CA TYR A 263 9.37 -10.60 -2.42
C TYR A 263 8.08 -10.94 -1.66
N LEU A 264 7.23 -11.75 -2.30
CA LEU A 264 5.98 -12.21 -1.71
C LEU A 264 6.25 -13.12 -0.50
N GLY A 265 5.52 -12.90 0.60
CA GLY A 265 5.72 -13.63 1.86
C GLY A 265 6.73 -12.99 2.82
N LEU A 266 7.52 -12.00 2.36
CA LEU A 266 8.48 -11.26 3.18
C LEU A 266 7.98 -9.89 3.66
N GLY A 267 6.71 -9.57 3.44
CA GLY A 267 6.09 -8.42 4.11
C GLY A 267 6.06 -8.61 5.62
N LEU A 268 5.94 -7.52 6.39
CA LEU A 268 6.09 -7.56 7.85
C LEU A 268 5.19 -8.61 8.52
N MET A 269 3.93 -8.72 8.08
CA MET A 269 2.97 -9.61 8.71
C MET A 269 3.14 -11.06 8.23
N ALA A 270 3.44 -11.25 6.94
CA ALA A 270 3.71 -12.57 6.38
C ALA A 270 5.00 -13.19 6.94
N ALA A 271 6.08 -12.41 7.01
CA ALA A 271 7.35 -12.85 7.57
C ALA A 271 7.22 -13.26 9.04
N ARG A 272 6.47 -12.48 9.84
CA ARG A 272 6.16 -12.84 11.23
C ARG A 272 5.38 -14.15 11.34
N LYS A 273 4.38 -14.36 10.49
CA LYS A 273 3.67 -15.64 10.43
C LYS A 273 4.66 -16.78 10.20
N SER A 274 5.54 -16.65 9.19
CA SER A 274 6.53 -17.68 8.86
C SER A 274 7.53 -17.95 9.99
N VAL A 275 7.93 -16.91 10.72
CA VAL A 275 8.79 -17.04 11.92
C VAL A 275 8.07 -17.78 13.05
N PHE A 276 6.77 -17.52 13.25
CA PHE A 276 6.00 -18.18 14.29
C PHE A 276 5.68 -19.64 13.97
N THR A 277 5.56 -20.00 12.70
CA THR A 277 5.20 -21.35 12.23
C THR A 277 6.40 -22.13 11.69
N VAL A 278 7.63 -21.79 12.12
CA VAL A 278 8.85 -22.47 11.61
C VAL A 278 8.86 -23.96 11.93
N ASP A 279 8.27 -24.36 13.07
CA ASP A 279 8.15 -25.75 13.52
C ASP A 279 6.85 -26.44 13.04
N GLY A 280 6.08 -25.78 12.17
CA GLY A 280 4.83 -26.28 11.59
C GLY A 280 3.68 -25.26 11.62
N ASP A 281 2.70 -25.45 10.73
CA ASP A 281 1.53 -24.59 10.57
C ASP A 281 0.43 -24.85 11.61
N LEU A 282 0.80 -24.82 12.89
CA LEU A 282 -0.14 -24.90 14.00
C LEU A 282 -0.75 -23.51 14.29
N LEU A 283 -1.99 -23.49 14.79
CA LEU A 283 -2.61 -22.24 15.26
C LEU A 283 -2.07 -21.82 16.64
N ASN A 284 -1.70 -22.78 17.49
CA ASN A 284 -1.03 -22.51 18.76
C ASN A 284 0.47 -22.67 18.56
N VAL A 285 1.21 -21.57 18.69
CA VAL A 285 2.64 -21.53 18.36
C VAL A 285 3.44 -20.95 19.51
N THR A 286 4.61 -21.53 19.76
CA THR A 286 5.58 -21.01 20.71
C THR A 286 6.78 -20.49 19.94
N SER A 287 7.15 -19.23 20.12
CA SER A 287 8.23 -18.60 19.36
C SER A 287 9.31 -18.03 20.28
N PRO A 288 10.59 -18.33 20.04
CA PRO A 288 11.70 -17.70 20.75
C PRO A 288 11.93 -16.24 20.32
N CYS A 289 11.24 -15.77 19.27
CA CYS A 289 11.25 -14.36 18.84
C CYS A 289 10.25 -13.48 19.60
N VAL A 290 9.52 -14.03 20.57
CA VAL A 290 8.47 -13.35 21.32
C VAL A 290 8.80 -13.40 22.81
N GLN A 291 8.54 -12.31 23.53
CA GLN A 291 8.79 -12.23 24.97
C GLN A 291 7.97 -13.27 25.73
N GLU A 292 8.58 -13.94 26.71
CA GLU A 292 7.96 -15.01 27.50
C GLU A 292 6.64 -14.60 28.18
N ALA A 293 6.51 -13.31 28.53
CA ALA A 293 5.30 -12.75 29.12
C ALA A 293 4.08 -12.80 28.19
N ALA A 294 4.27 -12.86 26.87
CA ALA A 294 3.17 -13.02 25.93
C ALA A 294 2.67 -14.47 25.98
N LYS A 295 1.41 -14.65 26.44
CA LYS A 295 0.74 -15.96 26.50
C LYS A 295 -0.47 -15.96 25.58
N GLY A 296 -0.47 -16.83 24.58
CA GLY A 296 -1.60 -17.02 23.65
C GLY A 296 -2.05 -15.74 22.93
N THR A 297 -1.13 -14.79 22.70
CA THR A 297 -1.46 -13.48 22.13
C THR A 297 -1.96 -13.67 20.69
N PRO A 298 -3.16 -13.16 20.35
CA PRO A 298 -3.75 -13.39 19.05
C PRO A 298 -2.99 -12.61 17.97
N TYR A 299 -2.56 -13.32 16.95
CA TYR A 299 -1.90 -12.79 15.76
C TYR A 299 -2.71 -13.19 14.52
N LYS A 300 -3.35 -12.20 13.89
CA LYS A 300 -4.20 -12.42 12.72
C LYS A 300 -3.39 -12.32 11.44
N PHE A 301 -3.48 -13.32 10.59
CA PHE A 301 -2.90 -13.30 9.25
C PHE A 301 -3.79 -14.09 8.28
N ALA A 302 -4.20 -13.44 7.18
CA ALA A 302 -5.23 -13.95 6.27
C ALA A 302 -6.51 -14.34 7.04
N GLN A 303 -6.95 -15.60 6.95
CA GLN A 303 -8.11 -16.16 7.64
C GLN A 303 -7.79 -16.71 9.04
N ASN A 304 -6.50 -16.90 9.35
CA ASN A 304 -6.09 -17.61 10.57
C ASN A 304 -5.81 -16.63 11.70
N THR A 305 -6.19 -17.05 12.92
CA THR A 305 -5.74 -16.42 14.16
C THR A 305 -4.78 -17.37 14.84
N TYR A 306 -3.51 -16.99 14.88
CA TYR A 306 -2.45 -17.71 15.57
C TYR A 306 -2.40 -17.24 17.03
N HIS A 307 -2.37 -18.15 17.99
CA HIS A 307 -2.18 -17.86 19.40
C HIS A 307 -0.71 -18.03 19.74
N VAL A 308 0.01 -16.90 19.76
CA VAL A 308 1.46 -16.86 19.88
C VAL A 308 1.87 -16.76 21.34
N THR A 309 2.72 -17.68 21.79
CA THR A 309 3.30 -17.69 23.13
C THR A 309 4.82 -17.50 23.03
N GLY A 310 5.39 -16.68 23.91
CA GLY A 310 6.84 -16.52 24.00
C GLY A 310 7.51 -17.74 24.60
N ALA A 311 8.57 -18.24 23.95
CA ALA A 311 9.34 -19.35 24.47
C ALA A 311 10.11 -18.95 25.75
N PRO A 312 10.27 -19.87 26.73
CA PRO A 312 11.10 -19.62 27.90
C PRO A 312 12.55 -19.36 27.49
N SER A 313 13.15 -18.31 28.04
CA SER A 313 14.55 -17.95 27.74
C SER A 313 15.48 -18.37 28.88
N LYS A 314 16.51 -19.15 28.54
CA LYS A 314 17.55 -19.55 29.50
C LYS A 314 18.45 -18.38 29.95
N LYS A 315 18.32 -17.20 29.35
CA LYS A 315 19.15 -16.01 29.59
C LYS A 315 18.40 -14.88 30.33
N GLY A 316 17.25 -15.18 30.95
CA GLY A 316 16.40 -14.22 31.66
C GLY A 316 15.16 -13.81 30.86
N PRO A 317 14.37 -12.80 31.30
CA PRO A 317 13.07 -12.45 30.69
C PRO A 317 13.18 -11.88 29.26
N ALA A 318 14.39 -11.65 28.76
CA ALA A 318 14.66 -11.13 27.44
C ALA A 318 14.63 -12.24 26.37
N VAL A 319 14.12 -11.88 25.20
CA VAL A 319 14.17 -12.68 23.96
C VAL A 319 15.62 -13.04 23.63
N ASP A 320 15.90 -14.31 23.31
CA ASP A 320 17.21 -14.70 22.78
C ASP A 320 17.36 -14.17 21.36
N TYR A 321 17.98 -12.99 21.26
CA TYR A 321 18.18 -12.29 20.00
C TYR A 321 18.93 -13.12 18.96
N GLN A 322 19.95 -13.89 19.35
CA GLN A 322 20.76 -14.65 18.38
C GLN A 322 19.97 -15.83 17.82
N LEU A 323 19.23 -16.54 18.68
CA LEU A 323 18.34 -17.61 18.24
C LEU A 323 17.24 -17.06 17.32
N CYS A 324 16.60 -15.96 17.72
CA CYS A 324 15.57 -15.32 16.90
C CYS A 324 16.12 -14.85 15.55
N LYS A 325 17.29 -14.21 15.54
CA LYS A 325 17.98 -13.79 14.32
C LYS A 325 18.24 -14.97 13.39
N SER A 326 18.75 -16.09 13.91
CA SER A 326 19.00 -17.30 13.12
C SER A 326 17.73 -17.87 12.49
N ILE A 327 16.59 -17.83 13.20
CA ILE A 327 15.30 -18.28 12.68
C ILE A 327 14.83 -17.35 11.56
N ILE A 328 14.90 -16.03 11.77
CA ILE A 328 14.53 -15.02 10.76
C ILE A 328 15.40 -15.17 9.51
N GLU A 329 16.72 -15.35 9.66
CA GLU A 329 17.62 -15.60 8.52
C GLU A 329 17.25 -16.89 7.78
N GLY A 330 16.84 -17.93 8.50
CA GLY A 330 16.31 -19.16 7.91
C GLY A 330 15.08 -18.90 7.05
N VAL A 331 14.08 -18.19 7.60
CA VAL A 331 12.85 -17.81 6.88
C VAL A 331 13.18 -16.98 5.64
N VAL A 332 14.02 -15.96 5.75
CA VAL A 332 14.39 -15.10 4.60
C VAL A 332 15.05 -15.93 3.50
N LYS A 333 15.96 -16.84 3.84
CA LYS A 333 16.65 -17.71 2.86
C LYS A 333 15.71 -18.64 2.09
N THR A 334 14.51 -18.96 2.60
CA THR A 334 13.56 -19.83 1.88
C THR A 334 12.89 -19.14 0.69
N ILE A 335 12.75 -17.81 0.73
CA ILE A 335 12.07 -17.02 -0.31
C ILE A 335 13.09 -16.34 -1.24
N TYR A 336 14.30 -16.14 -0.75
CA TYR A 336 15.23 -15.18 -1.31
C TYR A 336 16.36 -15.81 -2.15
N THR A 337 16.59 -15.27 -3.35
CA THR A 337 17.68 -15.73 -4.23
C THR A 337 18.52 -14.61 -4.86
N ASP A 338 18.04 -13.37 -5.02
CA ASP A 338 18.73 -12.32 -5.77
C ASP A 338 19.26 -11.16 -4.91
N LYS A 339 20.58 -10.92 -4.97
CA LYS A 339 21.32 -9.86 -4.27
C LYS A 339 21.85 -8.83 -5.28
N PRO A 340 21.04 -7.89 -5.79
CA PRO A 340 21.54 -6.90 -6.75
C PRO A 340 22.60 -6.03 -6.07
N LYS A 341 23.89 -6.25 -6.41
CA LYS A 341 25.02 -5.54 -5.79
C LYS A 341 24.93 -4.04 -5.98
N ASP A 342 24.34 -3.62 -7.11
CA ASP A 342 24.19 -2.21 -7.45
C ASP A 342 23.25 -1.45 -6.51
N LEU A 343 22.36 -2.14 -5.78
CA LEU A 343 21.51 -1.51 -4.77
C LEU A 343 22.32 -0.80 -3.67
N LEU A 344 23.52 -1.31 -3.34
CA LEU A 344 24.41 -0.72 -2.34
C LEU A 344 24.95 0.65 -2.76
N ASN A 345 24.91 0.97 -4.06
CA ASN A 345 25.36 2.24 -4.61
C ASN A 345 24.23 3.27 -4.72
N GLN A 346 22.98 2.86 -4.44
CA GLN A 346 21.81 3.71 -4.60
C GLN A 346 21.53 4.55 -3.36
N LYS A 347 21.01 5.76 -3.55
CA LYS A 347 20.31 6.47 -2.49
C LYS A 347 18.95 5.79 -2.29
N ILE A 348 18.58 5.49 -1.05
CA ILE A 348 17.40 4.70 -0.72
C ILE A 348 16.37 5.54 0.03
N VAL A 349 15.11 5.43 -0.38
CA VAL A 349 13.94 5.83 0.41
C VAL A 349 13.18 4.56 0.79
N ALA A 350 13.14 4.28 2.09
CA ALA A 350 12.41 3.15 2.66
C ALA A 350 11.17 3.67 3.41
N PHE A 351 10.00 3.10 3.11
CA PHE A 351 8.73 3.61 3.63
C PHE A 351 7.78 2.47 4.04
N SER A 352 6.51 2.80 4.32
CA SER A 352 5.52 1.88 4.89
C SER A 352 6.00 1.32 6.24
N TYR A 353 6.02 0.00 6.44
CA TYR A 353 6.40 -0.57 7.72
C TYR A 353 7.88 -0.35 8.08
N PHE A 354 8.76 0.01 7.14
CA PHE A 354 10.12 0.44 7.49
C PHE A 354 10.08 1.68 8.39
N TYR A 355 9.33 2.69 7.97
CA TYR A 355 9.18 3.92 8.75
C TYR A 355 8.42 3.62 10.05
N ASP A 356 7.29 2.91 10.00
CA ASP A 356 6.47 2.63 11.19
C ASP A 356 7.26 1.94 12.30
N ARG A 357 8.16 1.01 11.94
CA ARG A 357 8.99 0.30 12.91
C ARG A 357 10.16 1.15 13.39
N ALA A 358 10.74 1.99 12.54
CA ALA A 358 11.80 2.90 12.94
C ALA A 358 11.30 3.93 13.99
N ILE A 359 10.11 4.50 13.81
CA ILE A 359 9.59 5.50 14.75
C ILE A 359 9.18 4.93 16.11
N ILE A 360 8.80 3.64 16.18
CA ILE A 360 8.44 2.97 17.44
C ILE A 360 9.67 2.71 18.32
N VAL A 361 10.88 2.67 17.74
CA VAL A 361 12.13 2.41 18.48
C VAL A 361 12.77 3.70 19.01
N ILE A 362 12.36 4.87 18.49
CA ILE A 362 12.98 6.18 18.79
C ILE A 362 12.28 6.91 19.95
N PHE A 363 11.10 6.46 20.38
CA PHE A 363 10.38 6.93 21.57
C PHE A 363 10.14 5.77 22.51
#